data_AF-A0A2V8G2E2-F1
#
_entry.id   AF-A0A2V8G2E2-F1
#
_cell.length_a   1.000
_cell.length_b   1.000
_cell.length_c   1.000
_cell.angle_alpha   90.00
_cell.angle_beta   90.00
_cell.angle_gamma   90.00
#
_symmetry.space_group_name_H-M   'P 1'
#
loop_
_entity.id
_entity.type
_entity.pdbx_description
1 polymer ?
#
loop_
_entity_poly.entity_id
_entity_poly.type
_entity_poly.pdbx_seq_one_letter_code
_entity_poly.pdbx_strand_id
1 'polypeptide(L)' 'LRGRSQDAEADIRRRLTTARAEVAAFAEYDYVVVNDELDACVERLRAIVIAERARLPAMRPVVTRIVDSFSRKEIV' A
#
# COMPACT_ATOMS: atom_id res chain seq x y z
N LEU A 1 -11.93 18.29 35.63
CA LEU A 1 -11.77 17.17 34.67
C LEU A 1 -12.92 17.11 33.64
N ARG A 2 -13.24 18.21 32.93
CA ARG A 2 -14.32 18.24 31.91
C ARG A 2 -13.90 18.89 30.57
N GLY A 3 -12.60 19.04 30.30
CA GLY A 3 -12.09 19.69 29.08
C GLY A 3 -11.76 18.72 27.94
N ARG A 4 -11.16 17.56 28.23
CA ARG A 4 -10.64 16.63 27.19
C ARG A 4 -11.69 15.99 26.29
N SER A 5 -12.94 15.85 26.76
CA SER A 5 -13.98 15.15 26.00
C SER A 5 -14.58 16.00 24.87
N GLN A 6 -14.62 17.33 25.02
CA GLN A 6 -15.18 18.23 24.01
C GLN A 6 -14.18 18.52 22.90
N ASP A 7 -12.89 18.66 23.25
CA ASP A 7 -11.81 18.79 22.26
C ASP A 7 -11.73 17.56 21.35
N ALA A 8 -11.84 16.35 21.94
CA ALA A 8 -11.86 15.10 21.18
C ALA A 8 -13.05 15.00 20.23
N GLU A 9 -14.25 15.46 20.62
CA GLU A 9 -15.44 15.38 19.79
C GLU A 9 -15.39 16.36 18.60
N ALA A 10 -14.87 17.58 18.82
CA ALA A 10 -14.61 18.56 17.77
C ALA A 10 -13.51 18.08 16.80
N ASP A 11 -12.43 17.48 17.32
CA ASP A 11 -11.36 16.90 16.52
C ASP A 11 -11.81 15.68 15.71
N ILE A 12 -12.67 14.82 16.29
CA ILE A 12 -13.28 13.67 15.58
C ILE A 12 -14.16 14.19 14.45
N ARG A 13 -15.03 15.17 14.70
CA ARG A 13 -15.88 15.78 13.65
C ARG A 13 -15.05 16.42 12.54
N ARG A 14 -13.95 17.10 12.89
CA ARG A 14 -13.03 17.68 11.90
C ARG A 14 -12.37 16.60 11.05
N ARG A 15 -11.86 15.54 11.68
CA ARG A 15 -11.26 14.38 10.99
C ARG A 15 -12.25 13.65 10.08
N LEU A 16 -13.49 13.43 10.54
CA LEU A 16 -14.53 12.78 9.73
C LEU A 16 -14.93 13.63 8.51
N THR A 17 -15.00 14.96 8.67
CA THR A 17 -15.29 15.88 7.56
C THR A 17 -14.18 15.86 6.52
N THR A 18 -12.91 15.92 6.95
CA THR A 18 -11.74 15.81 6.07
C THR A 18 -11.68 14.45 5.39
N ALA A 19 -11.84 13.35 6.14
CA ALA A 19 -11.86 12.00 5.59
C ALA A 19 -12.97 11.83 4.54
N ARG A 20 -14.15 12.43 4.73
CA ARG A 20 -15.25 12.36 3.76
C ARG A 20 -14.93 13.08 2.44
N ALA A 21 -14.19 14.19 2.50
CA ALA A 21 -13.70 14.89 1.32
C ALA A 21 -12.57 14.10 0.62
N GLU A 22 -11.66 13.50 1.38
CA GLU A 22 -10.55 12.69 0.86
C GLU A 22 -11.04 11.37 0.25
N VAL A 23 -12.04 10.73 0.85
CA VAL A 23 -12.67 9.51 0.32
C VAL A 23 -13.34 9.79 -1.03
N ALA A 24 -13.75 11.02 -1.35
CA ALA A 24 -14.29 11.33 -2.68
C ALA A 24 -13.25 11.18 -3.80
N ALA A 25 -11.96 11.33 -3.48
CA ALA A 25 -10.84 11.16 -4.41
C ALA A 25 -10.29 9.72 -4.45
N PHE A 26 -10.96 8.74 -3.83
CA PHE A 26 -10.48 7.35 -3.81
C PHE A 26 -10.24 6.76 -5.20
N ALA A 27 -10.95 7.26 -6.22
CA ALA A 27 -10.82 6.83 -7.60
C ALA A 27 -9.47 7.20 -8.24
N GLU A 28 -8.68 8.08 -7.62
CA GLU A 28 -7.37 8.50 -8.11
C GLU A 28 -6.22 7.58 -7.65
N TYR A 29 -6.49 6.64 -6.76
CA TYR A 29 -5.48 5.74 -6.20
C TYR A 29 -5.51 4.36 -6.85
N ASP A 30 -4.34 3.77 -7.06
CA ASP A 30 -4.20 2.42 -7.62
C ASP A 30 -4.73 1.32 -6.67
N TYR A 31 -4.68 1.57 -5.36
CA TYR A 31 -5.12 0.63 -4.33
C TYR A 31 -5.85 1.35 -3.19
N VAL A 32 -6.92 0.74 -2.70
CA VAL A 32 -7.65 1.16 -1.51
C VAL A 32 -7.69 0.03 -0.51
N VAL A 33 -7.33 0.30 0.75
CA VAL A 33 -7.37 -0.66 1.85
C VAL A 33 -8.32 -0.16 2.92
N VAL A 34 -9.34 -0.96 3.21
CA VAL A 34 -10.27 -0.69 4.32
C VAL A 34 -9.65 -1.22 5.61
N ASN A 35 -9.49 -0.33 6.59
CA ASN A 35 -9.00 -0.64 7.93
C ASN A 35 -10.17 -0.90 8.88
N ASP A 36 -10.87 -2.00 8.67
CA ASP A 36 -11.98 -2.48 9.51
C ASP A 36 -11.49 -3.38 10.66
N GLU A 37 -10.48 -4.20 10.37
CA GLU A 37 -9.82 -5.11 11.30
C GLU A 37 -8.30 -4.98 11.08
N LEU A 38 -7.55 -4.80 12.17
CA LEU A 38 -6.14 -4.36 12.10
C LEU A 38 -5.26 -5.42 11.45
N ASP A 39 -5.39 -6.68 11.87
CA ASP A 39 -4.54 -7.77 11.39
C ASP A 39 -4.80 -8.03 9.90
N ALA A 40 -6.07 -8.04 9.49
CA ALA A 40 -6.49 -8.18 8.10
C ALA A 40 -6.03 -7.00 7.23
N CYS A 41 -6.06 -5.77 7.76
CA CYS A 41 -5.57 -4.58 7.08
C CYS A 41 -4.05 -4.68 6.80
N VAL A 42 -3.28 -5.11 7.79
CA VAL A 42 -1.84 -5.32 7.66
C VAL A 42 -1.54 -6.38 6.61
N GLU A 43 -2.28 -7.48 6.58
CA GLU A 43 -2.09 -8.53 5.57
C GLU A 43 -2.43 -8.06 4.16
N ARG A 44 -3.52 -7.28 3.99
CA ARG A 44 -3.87 -6.67 2.69
C ARG A 44 -2.78 -5.72 2.21
N LEU A 45 -2.26 -4.86 3.10
CA LEU A 45 -1.17 -3.94 2.78
C LEU A 45 0.12 -4.68 2.41
N ARG A 46 0.47 -5.73 3.17
CA ARG A 46 1.61 -6.61 2.89
C ARG A 46 1.47 -7.24 1.51
N ALA A 47 0.29 -7.73 1.15
CA ALA A 47 0.02 -8.34 -0.14
C ALA A 47 0.25 -7.36 -1.30
N ILE A 48 -0.23 -6.12 -1.18
CA ILE A 48 -0.02 -5.07 -2.20
C ILE A 48 1.48 -4.81 -2.39
N VAL A 49 2.24 -4.64 -1.30
CA VAL A 49 3.69 -4.40 -1.38
C VAL A 49 4.43 -5.57 -2.05
N ILE A 50 4.04 -6.81 -1.73
CA ILE A 50 4.61 -8.00 -2.35
C ILE A 50 4.29 -8.04 -3.85
N ALA A 51 3.05 -7.77 -4.23
CA ALA A 51 2.61 -7.75 -5.62
C ALA A 51 3.38 -6.70 -6.43
N GLU A 52 3.50 -5.46 -5.92
CA GLU A 52 4.26 -4.39 -6.58
C GLU A 52 5.74 -4.76 -6.79
N ARG A 53 6.36 -5.41 -5.78
CA ARG A 53 7.74 -5.90 -5.90
C ARG A 53 7.89 -7.02 -6.92
N ALA A 54 6.85 -7.84 -7.12
CA ALA A 54 6.87 -8.94 -8.09
C ALA A 54 6.61 -8.49 -9.54
N ARG A 55 6.22 -7.22 -9.77
CA ARG A 55 5.94 -6.73 -11.13
C ARG A 55 7.19 -6.81 -12.02
N LEU A 56 6.97 -7.04 -13.31
CA LEU A 56 8.05 -7.16 -14.29
C LEU A 56 9.06 -6.00 -14.25
N PRO A 57 8.68 -4.72 -14.14
CA PRO A 57 9.66 -3.63 -14.04
C PRO A 57 10.60 -3.78 -12.84
N ALA A 58 10.09 -4.20 -11.68
CA ALA A 58 10.87 -4.41 -10.47
C ALA A 58 11.77 -5.67 -10.56
N MET A 59 11.26 -6.74 -11.18
CA MET A 59 11.98 -8.01 -11.32
C MET A 59 12.95 -8.06 -12.50
N ARG A 60 12.83 -7.14 -13.47
CA ARG A 60 13.64 -7.12 -14.71
C ARG A 60 15.14 -7.24 -14.46
N PRO A 61 15.78 -6.50 -13.53
CA PRO A 61 17.21 -6.63 -13.28
C PRO A 61 17.63 -8.02 -12.75
N VAL A 62 16.74 -8.69 -12.01
CA VAL A 62 16.97 -10.05 -11.51
C VAL A 62 16.86 -11.04 -12.66
N VAL A 63 15.79 -10.96 -13.45
CA VAL A 63 15.53 -11.86 -14.58
C VAL A 63 16.62 -11.72 -15.65
N THR A 64 17.04 -10.51 -16.00
CA THR A 64 18.13 -10.28 -16.97
C THR A 64 19.42 -10.97 -16.54
N ARG A 65 19.82 -10.85 -15.27
CA ARG A 65 21.01 -11.55 -14.76
C ARG A 65 20.90 -13.07 -14.89
N ILE A 66 19.71 -13.63 -14.65
CA ILE A 66 19.46 -15.06 -14.80
C ILE A 66 19.60 -15.46 -16.27
N VAL A 67 18.97 -14.73 -17.20
CA VAL A 67 19.08 -14.97 -18.64
C VAL A 67 20.53 -14.90 -19.11
N ASP A 68 21.26 -13.85 -18.73
CA ASP A 68 22.67 -13.67 -19.11
C ASP A 68 23.59 -14.78 -18.57
N SER A 69 23.20 -15.42 -17.46
CA SER A 69 23.97 -16.52 -16.87
C SER A 69 23.88 -17.81 -17.70
N PHE A 70 22.80 -18.01 -18.45
CA PHE A 70 22.62 -19.15 -19.35
C PHE A 70 23.39 -18.95 -20.66
N SER A 71 23.37 -17.75 -21.23
CA SER A 71 24.09 -17.43 -22.47
C SER A 71 25.61 -17.51 -22.35
N ARG A 72 26.16 -17.48 -21.13
CA ARG A 72 27.61 -17.58 -20.88
C ARG A 72 28.13 -19.02 -20.82
N LYS A 73 27.25 -20.03 -20.79
CA LYS A 73 27.61 -21.45 -20.66
C LYS A 73 27.60 -22.26 -21.96
N GLU A 74 27.29 -21.67 -23.11
CA GLU A 74 27.41 -22.32 -24.44
C GLU A 74 28.76 -22.04 -25.11
N ILE A 75 29.88 -22.27 -24.42
CA ILE A 75 31.19 -22.44 -25.07
C ILE A 75 31.86 -23.66 -24.43
N VAL A 76 31.54 -24.84 -24.96
CA VAL A 76 32.41 -26.03 -25.01
C VAL A 76 32.27 -26.63 -26.39
#